data_AF-A0A1R4KQF4-F1
#
_entry.id   AF-A0A1R4KQF4-F1
#
_cell.length_a   1.000
_cell.length_b   1.000
_cell.length_c   1.000
_cell.angle_alpha   90.00
_cell.angle_beta   90.00
_cell.angle_gamma   90.00
#
_symmetry.space_group_name_H-M   'P 1'
#
loop_
_entity.id
_entity.type
_entity.pdbx_description
1 polymer ?
#
loop_
_entity_poly.entity_id
_entity_poly.type
_entity_poly.pdbx_seq_one_letter_code
_entity_poly.pdbx_strand_id
1 'polypeptide(L)'
;MNIDRNLRTRTRLLLALPIAVAAFSLAACSSPAERPSSDDLSSGIQKILDDGGLGDQFNDEQVSCISDELIDSKISDQDLQNIADGKDVQTNQEAKDLVSKEMSEAVVTCAQG
;
A
#
# COMPACT_ATOMS: atom_id res chain seq x y z
N MET A 1 -12.56 58.58 -56.32
CA MET A 1 -13.36 57.46 -55.77
C MET A 1 -12.52 56.19 -55.93
N ASN A 2 -12.33 55.44 -54.84
CA ASN A 2 -11.55 54.21 -54.58
C ASN A 2 -11.13 53.38 -55.82
N ILE A 3 -9.85 53.11 -56.09
CA ILE A 3 -8.90 52.14 -55.46
C ILE A 3 -9.49 50.75 -55.23
N ASP A 4 -9.32 49.88 -56.23
CA ASP A 4 -9.25 48.44 -56.07
C ASP A 4 -7.81 47.98 -56.33
N ARG A 5 -7.02 47.86 -55.25
CA ARG A 5 -5.74 47.14 -55.29
C ARG A 5 -5.98 45.73 -54.78
N ASN A 6 -6.02 44.82 -55.75
CA ASN A 6 -5.87 43.38 -55.57
C ASN A 6 -4.55 43.08 -54.83
N LEU A 7 -4.63 42.68 -53.56
CA LEU A 7 -3.48 42.26 -52.75
C LEU A 7 -3.74 40.88 -52.15
N ARG A 8 -3.53 39.88 -53.02
CA ARG A 8 -2.72 38.68 -52.80
C ARG A 8 -2.42 38.34 -51.32
N THR A 9 -3.27 37.46 -50.77
CA THR A 9 -2.98 36.36 -49.84
C THR A 9 -1.62 36.36 -49.12
N ARG A 10 -1.65 36.55 -47.79
CA ARG A 10 -0.63 36.05 -46.86
C ARG A 10 -1.27 35.42 -45.62
N THR A 11 -1.39 34.10 -45.70
CA THR A 11 -1.19 33.09 -44.64
C THR A 11 -1.06 33.63 -43.22
N ARG A 12 -2.14 33.55 -42.43
CA ARG A 12 -2.07 33.51 -40.96
C ARG A 12 -2.43 32.10 -40.52
N LEU A 13 -1.42 31.28 -40.31
CA LEU A 13 -1.51 30.03 -39.56
C LEU A 13 -1.85 30.38 -38.11
N LEU A 14 -3.13 30.30 -37.76
CA LEU A 14 -3.56 30.31 -36.36
C LEU A 14 -3.33 28.91 -35.79
N LEU A 15 -2.26 28.78 -35.01
CA LEU A 15 -2.02 27.66 -34.10
C LEU A 15 -3.15 27.60 -33.06
N ALA A 16 -4.13 26.73 -33.28
CA ALA A 16 -5.07 26.33 -32.24
C ALA A 16 -4.51 25.06 -31.58
N LEU A 17 -3.76 25.22 -30.49
CA LEU A 17 -3.35 24.11 -29.63
C LEU A 17 -4.58 23.66 -28.82
N PRO A 18 -5.06 22.42 -28.93
CA PRO A 18 -6.01 21.91 -27.96
C PRO A 18 -5.23 21.64 -26.67
N ILE A 19 -5.35 22.52 -25.68
CA ILE A 19 -4.93 22.21 -24.32
C ILE A 19 -6.00 21.25 -23.77
N ALA A 20 -5.91 19.99 -24.15
CA ALA A 20 -6.55 18.92 -23.41
C ALA A 20 -5.82 18.86 -22.07
N VAL A 21 -6.31 19.61 -21.08
CA VAL A 21 -6.01 19.33 -19.68
C VAL A 21 -6.62 17.96 -19.42
N ALA A 22 -5.85 16.91 -19.67
CA ALA A 22 -6.11 15.62 -19.08
C ALA A 22 -6.02 15.86 -17.57
N ALA A 23 -7.18 16.09 -16.97
CA ALA A 23 -7.37 15.84 -15.56
C ALA A 23 -7.02 14.37 -15.39
N PHE A 24 -5.78 14.11 -14.99
CA PHE A 24 -5.41 12.85 -14.36
C PHE A 24 -6.27 12.81 -13.10
N SER A 25 -7.47 12.25 -13.24
CA SER A 25 -8.18 11.67 -12.13
C SER A 25 -7.20 10.69 -11.50
N LEU A 26 -6.49 11.14 -10.47
CA LEU A 26 -5.94 10.29 -9.43
C LEU A 26 -7.14 9.68 -8.68
N ALA A 27 -7.98 8.93 -9.41
CA ALA A 27 -8.43 7.68 -8.87
C ALA A 27 -7.12 6.93 -8.64
N ALA A 28 -6.62 6.98 -7.41
CA ALA A 28 -5.96 5.83 -6.88
C ALA A 28 -6.95 4.68 -7.12
N CYS A 29 -6.76 3.98 -8.23
CA CYS A 29 -7.28 2.65 -8.40
C CYS A 29 -6.58 1.86 -7.31
N SER A 30 -7.11 1.95 -6.10
CA SER A 30 -6.85 1.02 -5.02
C SER A 30 -7.38 -0.30 -5.55
N SER A 31 -6.54 -1.03 -6.28
CA SER A 31 -6.66 -2.46 -6.26
C SER A 31 -6.83 -2.85 -4.79
N PRO A 32 -7.84 -3.68 -4.45
CA PRO A 32 -7.92 -4.25 -3.11
C PRO A 32 -6.52 -4.73 -2.73
N ALA A 33 -6.04 -4.37 -1.54
CA ALA A 33 -4.77 -4.91 -1.06
C ALA A 33 -4.87 -6.43 -1.15
N GLU A 34 -3.95 -7.05 -1.87
CA GLU A 34 -3.88 -8.51 -1.93
C GLU A 34 -3.30 -9.00 -0.62
N ARG A 35 -3.84 -10.11 -0.09
CA ARG A 35 -3.32 -10.68 1.15
C ARG A 35 -1.85 -11.05 0.92
N PRO A 36 -0.91 -10.56 1.76
CA PRO A 36 0.51 -10.83 1.56
C PRO A 36 0.81 -12.32 1.75
N SER A 37 1.99 -12.74 1.28
CA SER A 37 2.48 -14.08 1.60
C SER A 37 2.95 -14.17 3.06
N SER A 38 3.01 -15.39 3.62
CA SER A 38 3.55 -15.59 4.97
C SER A 38 5.03 -15.17 5.07
N ASP A 39 5.82 -15.36 4.01
CA ASP A 39 7.22 -14.93 3.97
C ASP A 39 7.36 -13.40 4.01
N ASP A 40 6.50 -12.68 3.27
CA ASP A 40 6.47 -11.21 3.30
C ASP A 40 6.03 -10.70 4.68
N LEU A 41 5.02 -11.36 5.27
CA LEU A 41 4.53 -11.01 6.60
C LEU A 41 5.59 -11.28 7.68
N SER A 42 6.31 -12.40 7.59
CA SER A 42 7.43 -12.74 8.48
C SER A 42 8.52 -11.67 8.43
N SER A 43 8.88 -11.25 7.22
CA SER A 43 9.88 -10.19 7.01
C SER A 43 9.44 -8.86 7.62
N GLY A 44 8.17 -8.51 7.44
CA GLY A 44 7.58 -7.30 8.01
C GLY A 44 7.50 -7.33 9.54
N ILE A 45 7.10 -8.47 10.12
CA ILE A 45 7.07 -8.68 11.57
C ILE A 45 8.47 -8.57 12.16
N GLN A 46 9.46 -9.25 11.58
CA GLN A 46 10.85 -9.15 12.04
C GLN A 46 11.31 -7.70 12.05
N LYS A 47 11.01 -6.95 10.98
CA LYS A 47 11.34 -5.52 10.89
C LYS A 47 10.67 -4.69 12.01
N ILE A 48 9.40 -4.95 12.30
CA ILE A 48 8.67 -4.25 13.39
C ILE A 48 9.29 -4.60 14.75
N LEU A 49 9.66 -5.87 14.97
CA LEU A 49 10.32 -6.31 16.20
C LEU A 49 11.70 -5.66 16.35
N ASP A 50 12.50 -5.62 15.29
CA ASP A 50 13.82 -4.98 15.26
C ASP A 50 13.69 -3.47 15.58
N ASP A 51 12.78 -2.77 14.90
CA ASP A 51 12.52 -1.34 15.11
C ASP A 51 12.02 -1.05 16.56
N GLY A 52 11.35 -2.02 17.18
CA GLY A 52 10.90 -2.00 18.57
C GLY A 52 11.92 -2.46 19.62
N GLY A 53 13.10 -2.93 19.20
CA GLY A 53 14.14 -3.48 20.09
C GLY A 53 13.82 -4.87 20.67
N LEU A 54 12.94 -5.62 20.01
CA LEU A 54 12.49 -6.97 20.36
C LEU A 54 12.99 -8.04 19.39
N GLY A 55 13.78 -7.68 18.37
CA GLY A 55 14.24 -8.57 17.30
C GLY A 55 14.86 -9.89 17.75
N ASP A 56 15.60 -9.87 18.87
CA ASP A 56 16.27 -11.06 19.42
C ASP A 56 15.37 -11.93 20.32
N GLN A 57 14.11 -11.54 20.57
CA GLN A 57 13.21 -12.28 21.47
C GLN A 57 12.51 -13.45 20.79
N PHE A 58 12.42 -13.41 19.46
CA PHE A 58 11.78 -14.44 18.65
C PHE A 58 12.80 -14.97 17.67
N ASN A 59 12.86 -16.28 17.50
CA ASN A 59 13.66 -16.89 16.45
C ASN A 59 12.86 -16.94 15.13
N ASP A 60 13.56 -17.19 14.02
CA ASP A 60 12.96 -17.23 12.68
C ASP A 60 11.79 -18.22 12.57
N GLU A 61 11.87 -19.37 13.25
CA GLU A 61 10.81 -20.39 13.25
C GLU A 61 9.54 -19.89 13.96
N GLN A 62 9.69 -19.16 15.07
CA GLN A 62 8.59 -18.54 15.80
C GLN A 62 7.94 -17.42 14.97
N VAL A 63 8.75 -16.58 14.32
CA VAL A 63 8.25 -15.50 13.45
C VAL A 63 7.50 -16.07 12.24
N SER A 64 8.00 -17.15 11.64
CA SER A 64 7.32 -17.87 10.57
C SER A 64 5.98 -18.44 11.03
N CYS A 65 5.94 -19.10 12.20
CA CYS A 65 4.70 -19.64 12.76
C CYS A 65 3.68 -18.55 13.06
N ILE A 66 4.12 -17.43 13.66
CA ILE A 66 3.24 -16.29 13.95
C ILE A 66 2.65 -15.73 12.65
N SER A 67 3.46 -15.67 11.59
CA SER A 67 3.01 -15.17 10.29
C SER A 67 1.94 -16.06 9.67
N ASP A 68 2.10 -17.39 9.75
CA ASP A 68 1.09 -18.34 9.26
C ASP A 68 -0.24 -18.16 10.01
N GLU A 69 -0.21 -18.06 11.35
CA GLU A 69 -1.41 -17.81 12.16
C GLU A 69 -2.10 -16.48 11.81
N LEU A 70 -1.33 -15.41 11.58
CA LEU A 70 -1.89 -14.12 11.19
C LEU A 70 -2.44 -14.12 9.76
N ILE A 71 -1.82 -14.85 8.84
CA ILE A 71 -2.36 -15.08 7.49
C ILE A 71 -3.66 -15.86 7.53
N ASP A 72 -3.89 -16.73 8.51
CA ASP A 72 -5.17 -17.46 8.65
C ASP A 72 -6.23 -16.69 9.49
N SER A 73 -5.84 -15.58 10.10
CA SER A 73 -6.69 -14.76 10.96
C SER A 73 -7.76 -13.93 10.23
N LYS A 74 -8.59 -13.24 11.00
CA LYS A 74 -9.61 -12.30 10.50
C LYS A 74 -9.07 -10.90 10.19
N ILE A 75 -7.76 -10.66 10.31
CA ILE A 75 -7.16 -9.37 9.99
C ILE A 75 -7.39 -9.08 8.50
N SER A 76 -7.67 -7.81 8.20
CA SER A 76 -7.88 -7.37 6.83
C SER A 76 -6.60 -7.46 6.00
N ASP A 77 -6.73 -7.73 4.70
CA ASP A 77 -5.57 -7.82 3.81
C ASP A 77 -4.77 -6.52 3.79
N GLN A 78 -5.42 -5.36 3.98
CA GLN A 78 -4.75 -4.06 4.07
C GLN A 78 -3.90 -3.93 5.35
N ASP A 79 -4.41 -4.40 6.49
CA ASP A 79 -3.66 -4.34 7.74
C ASP A 79 -2.51 -5.35 7.76
N LEU A 80 -2.72 -6.54 7.19
CA LEU A 80 -1.64 -7.51 6.95
C LEU A 80 -0.59 -6.94 6.01
N GLN A 81 -0.99 -6.25 4.93
CA GLN A 81 -0.04 -5.59 4.03
C GLN A 81 0.76 -4.50 4.74
N ASN A 82 0.15 -3.72 5.64
CA ASN A 82 0.88 -2.73 6.43
C ASN A 82 1.96 -3.40 7.31
N ILE A 83 1.63 -4.54 7.92
CA ILE A 83 2.58 -5.31 8.73
C ILE A 83 3.69 -5.87 7.83
N ALA A 84 3.37 -6.46 6.68
CA ALA A 84 4.35 -6.97 5.71
C ALA A 84 5.28 -5.87 5.18
N ASP A 85 4.78 -4.64 5.04
CA ASP A 85 5.58 -3.44 4.72
C ASP A 85 6.49 -2.99 5.88
N GLY A 86 6.44 -3.66 7.03
CA GLY A 86 7.16 -3.31 8.26
C GLY A 86 6.60 -2.08 8.97
N LYS A 87 5.30 -1.81 8.83
CA LYS A 87 4.63 -0.64 9.43
C LYS A 87 3.61 -1.10 10.48
N ASP A 88 3.81 -0.67 11.72
CA ASP A 88 2.80 -0.85 12.77
C ASP A 88 1.71 0.23 12.69
N VAL A 89 0.95 0.18 11.60
CA VAL A 89 -0.20 1.06 11.36
C VAL A 89 -1.37 0.24 10.87
N GLN A 90 -2.53 0.45 11.48
CA GLN A 90 -3.77 -0.23 11.13
C GLN A 90 -4.84 0.78 10.78
N THR A 91 -5.80 0.34 9.98
CA THR A 91 -6.84 1.17 9.35
C THR A 91 -7.70 1.94 10.35
N ASN A 92 -7.93 1.39 11.55
CA ASN A 92 -8.66 2.03 12.63
C ASN A 92 -8.35 1.35 13.99
N GLN A 93 -8.94 1.84 15.09
CA GLN A 93 -8.69 1.31 16.43
C GLN A 93 -9.17 -0.14 16.61
N GLU A 94 -10.32 -0.51 16.04
CA GLU A 94 -10.82 -1.89 16.12
C GLU A 94 -9.88 -2.87 15.41
N ALA A 95 -9.33 -2.46 14.26
CA ALA A 95 -8.30 -3.23 13.56
C ALA A 95 -7.01 -3.35 14.38
N LYS A 96 -6.59 -2.29 15.08
CA LYS A 96 -5.45 -2.36 16.03
C LYS A 96 -5.68 -3.38 17.13
N ASP A 97 -6.86 -3.35 17.72
CA ASP A 97 -7.22 -4.24 18.82
C ASP A 97 -7.29 -5.70 18.33
N LEU A 98 -7.84 -5.92 17.13
CA LEU A 98 -7.85 -7.23 16.48
C LEU A 98 -6.44 -7.73 16.20
N VAL A 99 -5.59 -6.94 15.53
CA VAL A 99 -4.20 -7.31 15.25
C VAL A 99 -3.45 -7.66 16.53
N SER A 100 -3.60 -6.84 17.58
CA SER A 100 -2.95 -7.08 18.88
C SER A 100 -3.42 -8.39 19.53
N LYS A 101 -4.71 -8.68 19.43
CA LYS A 101 -5.31 -9.92 19.95
C LYS A 101 -4.78 -11.14 19.20
N GLU A 102 -4.89 -11.15 17.88
CA GLU A 102 -4.47 -12.28 17.04
C GLU A 102 -2.95 -12.51 17.15
N MET A 103 -2.14 -11.43 17.21
CA MET A 103 -0.70 -11.53 17.47
C MET A 103 -0.39 -12.18 18.82
N SER A 104 -1.12 -11.80 19.87
CA SER A 104 -0.93 -12.38 21.21
C SER A 104 -1.32 -13.86 21.25
N GLU A 105 -2.41 -14.22 20.58
CA GLU A 105 -2.85 -15.62 20.44
C GLU A 105 -1.84 -16.44 19.63
N ALA A 106 -1.35 -15.92 18.50
CA ALA A 106 -0.33 -16.54 17.68
C ALA A 106 0.97 -16.78 18.45
N VAL A 107 1.45 -15.78 19.22
CA VAL A 107 2.64 -15.94 20.08
C VAL A 107 2.46 -17.07 21.08
N VAL A 108 1.30 -17.20 21.73
CA VAL A 108 1.02 -18.28 22.68
C VAL A 108 0.96 -19.64 21.99
N THR A 109 0.36 -19.72 20.81
CA THR A 109 0.30 -20.95 20.00
C THR A 109 1.70 -21.37 19.55
N CYS A 110 2.48 -20.45 18.99
CA CYS A 110 3.80 -20.69 18.42
C CYS A 110 4.91 -20.84 19.45
N ALA A 111 4.74 -20.36 20.68
CA ALA A 111 5.67 -20.61 21.78
C ALA A 111 5.58 -22.05 22.33
N GLN A 112 4.54 -22.81 21.96
CA GLN A 112 4.34 -24.20 22.37
C GLN A 112 4.73 -25.22 21.29
N GLY A 113 5.13 -24.74 20.11
CA GLY A 113 5.55 -25.55 18.95
C GLY A 113 7.00 -25.99 19.02
#